data_AF-A0A7Z0Q6C1-F1
#
_entry.id   AF-A0A7Z0Q6C1-F1
#
_cell.length_a   1.000
_cell.length_b   1.000
_cell.length_c   1.000
_cell.angle_alpha   90.00
_cell.angle_beta   90.00
_cell.angle_gamma   90.00
#
_symmetry.space_group_name_H-M   'P 1'
#
loop_
_entity.id
_entity.type
_entity.pdbx_description
1 polymer ?
#
loop_
_entity_poly.entity_id
_entity_poly.type
_entity_poly.pdbx_seq_one_letter_code
_entity_poly.pdbx_strand_id
1 'polypeptide(L)'
;MTQPTSDEWSFAEFDGERRAHLESDMPFDKMAQRIADLAVVSSGCVDPLRTSENPAVPAGTTWRAWFTINVADEAWLSDLCFNGRDGVRGRYWVGAADGDAATASMIALLREKLLQFAAHNPERFGSATLAGGDLRLLARSLDAASAKVWAYEEKSQRFDARPRLIVKRWANQSPSGDWRWAPSGPLLDIKGAFYTPDDREFVLPEKRERARSIHLYGFS
;
A
#
# COMPACT_ATOMS: atom_id res chain seq x y z
N MET A 1 -10.56 6.80 -18.08
CA MET A 1 -10.20 7.75 -17.00
C MET A 1 -8.97 8.51 -17.43
N THR A 2 -8.84 9.79 -17.09
CA THR A 2 -7.73 10.64 -17.53
C THR A 2 -6.65 10.70 -16.46
N GLN A 3 -5.44 10.26 -16.81
CA GLN A 3 -4.24 10.40 -15.96
C GLN A 3 -3.90 11.89 -15.76
N PRO A 4 -3.16 12.24 -14.68
CA PRO A 4 -2.68 13.61 -14.51
C PRO A 4 -1.70 13.98 -15.63
N THR A 5 -1.75 15.24 -16.08
CA THR A 5 -0.83 15.76 -17.10
C THR A 5 0.57 15.99 -16.51
N SER A 6 1.57 16.25 -17.36
CA SER A 6 2.92 16.63 -16.92
C SER A 6 2.95 17.93 -16.11
N ASP A 7 2.04 18.85 -16.39
CA ASP A 7 1.91 20.12 -15.66
C ASP A 7 1.30 19.94 -14.27
N GLU A 8 0.52 18.88 -14.09
CA GLU A 8 -0.12 18.53 -12.83
C GLU A 8 0.79 17.64 -11.98
N TRP A 9 1.54 16.72 -12.60
CA TRP A 9 2.36 15.70 -11.95
C TRP A 9 3.80 15.73 -12.46
N SER A 10 4.68 16.30 -11.65
CA SER A 10 6.05 16.65 -12.02
C SER A 10 7.10 15.93 -11.17
N PHE A 11 8.14 15.48 -11.87
CA PHE A 11 9.33 14.81 -11.32
C PHE A 11 10.57 15.72 -11.39
N ALA A 12 10.37 17.04 -11.41
CA ALA A 12 11.45 18.01 -11.62
C ALA A 12 12.55 18.01 -10.55
N GLU A 13 12.28 17.50 -9.34
CA GLU A 13 13.30 17.38 -8.28
C GLU A 13 14.12 16.08 -8.34
N PHE A 14 13.71 15.11 -9.15
CA PHE A 14 14.37 13.80 -9.26
C PHE A 14 15.59 13.90 -10.18
N ASP A 15 16.61 13.08 -9.92
CA ASP A 15 17.75 12.93 -10.84
C ASP A 15 17.32 12.39 -12.21
N GLY A 16 18.20 12.50 -13.20
CA GLY A 16 17.86 12.18 -14.59
C GLY A 16 17.45 10.73 -14.82
N GLU A 17 18.06 9.78 -14.10
CA GLU A 17 17.79 8.34 -14.26
C GLU A 17 16.43 7.97 -13.67
N ARG A 18 16.20 8.36 -12.40
CA ARG A 18 14.93 8.12 -11.71
C ARG A 18 13.78 8.85 -12.40
N ARG A 19 14.00 10.09 -12.86
CA ARG A 19 13.01 10.84 -13.64
C ARG A 19 12.62 10.11 -14.91
N ALA A 20 13.58 9.66 -15.71
CA ALA A 20 13.30 8.96 -16.97
C ALA A 20 12.45 7.70 -16.73
N HIS A 21 12.68 6.99 -15.63
CA HIS A 21 11.86 5.84 -15.23
C HIS A 21 10.44 6.25 -14.84
N LEU A 22 10.29 7.27 -13.98
CA LEU A 22 8.97 7.76 -13.55
C LEU A 22 8.15 8.41 -14.69
N GLU A 23 8.81 8.91 -15.72
CA GLU A 23 8.19 9.43 -16.94
C GLU A 23 7.82 8.34 -17.96
N SER A 24 8.24 7.09 -17.72
CA SER A 24 7.87 5.98 -18.60
C SER A 24 6.36 5.74 -18.59
N ASP A 25 5.79 5.52 -19.77
CA ASP A 25 4.37 5.24 -19.94
C ASP A 25 4.13 3.74 -19.74
N MET A 26 3.95 3.34 -18.48
CA MET A 26 3.53 1.99 -18.11
C MET A 26 2.13 2.03 -17.49
N PRO A 27 1.14 1.38 -18.12
CA PRO A 27 -0.18 1.19 -17.53
C PRO A 27 -0.14 0.44 -16.19
N PHE A 28 -1.04 0.80 -15.27
CA PHE A 28 -1.11 0.24 -13.91
C PHE A 28 -1.27 -1.27 -13.88
N ASP A 29 -2.13 -1.83 -14.73
CA ASP A 29 -2.36 -3.26 -14.83
C ASP A 29 -1.07 -4.01 -15.21
N LYS A 30 -0.28 -3.45 -16.13
CA LYS A 30 1.04 -3.99 -16.48
C LYS A 30 2.06 -3.86 -15.34
N MET A 31 2.08 -2.72 -14.64
CA MET A 31 2.91 -2.54 -13.45
C MET A 31 2.58 -3.57 -12.37
N ALA A 32 1.29 -3.70 -12.03
CA ALA A 32 0.80 -4.59 -11.00
C ALA A 32 1.08 -6.06 -11.34
N GLN A 33 0.84 -6.48 -12.59
CA GLN A 33 1.17 -7.84 -13.04
C GLN A 33 2.68 -8.11 -12.94
N ARG A 34 3.53 -7.18 -13.42
CA ARG A 34 4.98 -7.35 -13.37
C ARG A 34 5.50 -7.41 -11.93
N ILE A 35 4.93 -6.61 -11.01
CA ILE A 35 5.21 -6.73 -9.58
C ILE A 35 4.80 -8.11 -9.08
N ALA A 36 3.60 -8.58 -9.39
CA ALA A 36 3.12 -9.88 -8.93
C ALA A 36 4.01 -11.03 -9.42
N ASP A 37 4.48 -10.95 -10.67
CA ASP A 37 5.39 -11.94 -11.26
C ASP A 37 6.74 -11.97 -10.53
N LEU A 38 7.35 -10.80 -10.31
CA LEU A 38 8.70 -10.67 -9.72
C LEU A 38 8.72 -10.73 -8.18
N ALA A 39 7.62 -10.44 -7.51
CA ALA A 39 7.59 -10.26 -6.07
C ALA A 39 8.02 -11.53 -5.33
N VAL A 40 8.95 -11.38 -4.39
CA VAL A 40 9.29 -12.38 -3.38
C VAL A 40 8.73 -11.92 -2.04
N VAL A 41 7.94 -12.76 -1.37
CA VAL A 41 7.44 -12.45 -0.03
C VAL A 41 8.60 -12.58 0.96
N SER A 42 9.07 -11.46 1.49
CA SER A 42 10.25 -11.39 2.37
C SER A 42 9.89 -11.63 3.83
N SER A 43 8.69 -11.24 4.24
CA SER A 43 8.18 -11.49 5.58
C SER A 43 6.66 -11.39 5.63
N GLY A 44 6.08 -11.88 6.72
CA GLY A 44 4.69 -11.60 7.08
C GLY A 44 4.35 -12.10 8.47
N CYS A 45 3.19 -11.71 8.98
CA CYS A 45 2.62 -12.18 10.24
C CYS A 45 1.11 -11.91 10.32
N VAL A 46 0.48 -12.49 11.34
CA VAL A 46 -0.78 -11.99 11.90
C VAL A 46 -0.45 -10.81 12.82
N ASP A 47 -0.90 -9.62 12.46
CA ASP A 47 -0.62 -8.36 13.15
C ASP A 47 -1.81 -7.95 14.03
N PRO A 48 -1.70 -8.04 15.37
CA PRO A 48 -2.79 -7.65 16.28
C PRO A 48 -2.87 -6.12 16.41
N LEU A 49 -4.09 -5.60 16.47
CA LEU A 49 -4.35 -4.20 16.78
C LEU A 49 -3.89 -3.88 18.20
N ARG A 50 -3.09 -2.82 18.36
CA ARG A 50 -2.49 -2.46 19.66
C ARG A 50 -3.42 -1.52 20.43
N THR A 51 -3.49 -1.68 21.75
CA THR A 51 -4.34 -0.87 22.65
C THR A 51 -4.09 0.64 22.54
N SER A 52 -2.86 1.05 22.21
CA SER A 52 -2.50 2.46 22.01
C SER A 52 -3.21 3.11 20.83
N GLU A 53 -3.73 2.32 19.88
CA GLU A 53 -4.35 2.84 18.66
C GLU A 53 -5.84 3.17 18.87
N ASN A 54 -6.56 2.42 19.71
CA ASN A 54 -7.94 2.75 20.10
C ASN A 54 -8.41 1.97 21.35
N PRO A 55 -8.71 2.62 22.48
CA PRO A 55 -9.14 1.95 23.71
C PRO A 55 -10.55 1.34 23.63
N ALA A 56 -11.36 1.70 22.62
CA ALA A 56 -12.73 1.20 22.45
C ALA A 56 -12.82 -0.13 21.70
N VAL A 57 -11.70 -0.66 21.21
CA VAL A 57 -11.64 -1.91 20.45
C VAL A 57 -11.16 -3.04 21.37
N PRO A 58 -11.63 -4.29 21.19
CA PRO A 58 -11.04 -5.48 21.81
C PRO A 58 -9.59 -5.70 21.33
N ALA A 59 -8.67 -4.84 21.78
CA ALA A 59 -7.26 -4.91 21.46
C ALA A 59 -6.68 -6.26 21.91
N GLY A 60 -5.72 -6.78 21.15
CA GLY A 60 -5.18 -8.13 21.37
C GLY A 60 -6.07 -9.27 20.87
N THR A 61 -7.27 -8.98 20.37
CA THR A 61 -8.14 -9.98 19.70
C THR A 61 -8.57 -9.55 18.30
N THR A 62 -8.40 -8.27 17.97
CA THR A 62 -8.54 -7.73 16.61
C THR A 62 -7.21 -7.86 15.86
N TRP A 63 -7.22 -8.30 14.61
CA TRP A 63 -5.99 -8.64 13.87
C TRP A 63 -6.13 -8.43 12.35
N ARG A 64 -5.00 -8.37 11.64
CA ARG A 64 -4.96 -8.40 10.17
C ARG A 64 -3.83 -9.28 9.66
N ALA A 65 -3.88 -9.68 8.39
CA ALA A 65 -2.72 -10.21 7.71
C ALA A 65 -1.77 -9.06 7.30
N TRP A 66 -0.48 -9.20 7.53
CA TRP A 66 0.54 -8.26 7.05
C TRP A 66 1.68 -9.03 6.41
N PHE A 67 2.04 -8.64 5.19
CA PHE A 67 3.18 -9.13 4.45
C PHE A 67 4.06 -7.96 3.97
N THR A 68 5.34 -8.26 3.75
CA THR A 68 6.24 -7.40 2.99
C THR A 68 6.73 -8.20 1.79
N ILE A 69 6.68 -7.60 0.61
CA ILE A 69 7.21 -8.16 -0.62
C ILE A 69 8.44 -7.38 -1.07
N ASN A 70 9.29 -8.03 -1.86
CA ASN A 70 10.50 -7.47 -2.44
C ASN A 70 10.48 -7.67 -3.97
N VAL A 71 10.72 -6.61 -4.73
CA VAL A 71 10.88 -6.60 -6.19
C VAL A 71 12.31 -6.19 -6.59
N ALA A 72 13.31 -6.75 -5.90
CA ALA A 72 14.72 -6.34 -6.03
C ALA A 72 15.27 -6.40 -7.46
N ASP A 73 14.80 -7.35 -8.26
CA ASP A 73 15.23 -7.52 -9.65
C ASP A 73 14.87 -6.31 -10.53
N GLU A 74 13.88 -5.52 -10.12
CA GLU A 74 13.48 -4.26 -10.76
C GLU A 74 13.13 -3.21 -9.70
N ALA A 75 14.15 -2.72 -8.98
CA ALA A 75 13.96 -1.78 -7.88
C ALA A 75 13.20 -0.48 -8.25
N TRP A 76 13.21 -0.09 -9.53
CA TRP A 76 12.45 1.06 -10.04
C TRP A 76 10.94 0.78 -10.20
N LEU A 77 10.53 -0.48 -10.26
CA LEU A 77 9.15 -0.86 -10.52
C LEU A 77 8.23 -0.52 -9.33
N SER A 78 8.70 -0.67 -8.09
CA SER A 78 7.97 -0.23 -6.90
C SER A 78 7.81 1.29 -6.86
N ASP A 79 8.86 2.03 -7.22
CA ASP A 79 8.84 3.49 -7.30
C ASP A 79 7.86 3.98 -8.38
N LEU A 80 7.90 3.37 -9.57
CA LEU A 80 6.95 3.65 -10.64
C LEU A 80 5.51 3.30 -10.25
N CYS A 81 5.30 2.12 -9.65
CA CYS A 81 3.99 1.69 -9.18
C CYS A 81 3.42 2.62 -8.11
N PHE A 82 4.25 3.29 -7.31
CA PHE A 82 3.76 4.17 -6.25
C PHE A 82 3.68 5.63 -6.68
N ASN A 83 4.72 6.16 -7.32
CA ASN A 83 4.89 7.59 -7.63
C ASN A 83 4.63 7.93 -9.11
N GLY A 84 4.51 6.94 -10.00
CA GLY A 84 4.17 7.16 -11.40
C GLY A 84 2.76 7.75 -11.58
N ARG A 85 2.52 8.41 -12.72
CA ARG A 85 1.23 9.05 -13.02
C ARG A 85 0.06 8.08 -13.07
N ASP A 86 0.33 6.83 -13.47
CA ASP A 86 -0.65 5.75 -13.46
C ASP A 86 -0.46 4.78 -12.27
N GLY A 87 0.47 5.07 -11.38
CA GLY A 87 0.71 4.29 -10.16
C GLY A 87 -0.43 4.44 -9.14
N VAL A 88 -0.34 3.75 -8.01
CA VAL A 88 -1.35 3.74 -6.93
C VAL A 88 -1.76 5.16 -6.53
N ARG A 89 -0.78 6.06 -6.33
CA ARG A 89 -1.07 7.45 -5.96
C ARG A 89 -1.71 8.24 -7.10
N GLY A 90 -1.30 7.97 -8.35
CA GLY A 90 -1.94 8.52 -9.54
C GLY A 90 -3.40 8.08 -9.67
N ARG A 91 -3.70 6.82 -9.33
CA ARG A 91 -5.07 6.29 -9.28
C ARG A 91 -5.90 6.97 -8.21
N TYR A 92 -5.38 7.15 -7.00
CA TYR A 92 -6.04 7.99 -6.00
C TYR A 92 -6.21 9.45 -6.45
N TRP A 93 -5.26 9.98 -7.23
CA TRP A 93 -5.41 11.31 -7.81
C TRP A 93 -6.61 11.38 -8.77
N VAL A 94 -6.85 10.35 -9.59
CA VAL A 94 -8.06 10.27 -10.42
C VAL A 94 -9.32 10.25 -9.55
N GLY A 95 -9.35 9.38 -8.54
CA GLY A 95 -10.49 9.25 -7.64
C GLY A 95 -10.22 8.30 -6.48
N ALA A 96 -10.95 8.48 -5.37
CA ALA A 96 -10.85 7.58 -4.22
C ALA A 96 -11.17 6.13 -4.59
N ALA A 97 -12.25 5.90 -5.33
CA ALA A 97 -12.65 4.59 -5.80
C ALA A 97 -11.64 3.97 -6.78
N ASP A 98 -10.99 4.79 -7.61
CA ASP A 98 -9.97 4.33 -8.56
C ASP A 98 -8.71 3.85 -7.83
N GLY A 99 -8.30 4.55 -6.78
CA GLY A 99 -7.20 4.13 -5.92
C GLY A 99 -7.50 2.85 -5.14
N ASP A 100 -8.72 2.71 -4.60
CA ASP A 100 -9.15 1.49 -3.93
C ASP A 100 -9.22 0.30 -4.90
N ALA A 101 -9.76 0.50 -6.10
CA ALA A 101 -9.80 -0.53 -7.14
C ALA A 101 -8.40 -0.96 -7.60
N ALA A 102 -7.48 0.00 -7.78
CA ALA A 102 -6.08 -0.29 -8.10
C ALA A 102 -5.40 -1.11 -7.01
N THR A 103 -5.61 -0.73 -5.76
CA THR A 103 -5.09 -1.44 -4.58
C THR A 103 -5.64 -2.87 -4.50
N ALA A 104 -6.97 -3.03 -4.62
CA ALA A 104 -7.61 -4.34 -4.59
C ALA A 104 -7.13 -5.24 -5.74
N SER A 105 -6.98 -4.70 -6.95
CA SER A 105 -6.45 -5.44 -8.09
C SER A 105 -5.02 -5.94 -7.85
N MET A 106 -4.17 -5.11 -7.24
CA MET A 106 -2.79 -5.51 -6.93
C MET A 106 -2.72 -6.60 -5.85
N ILE A 107 -3.56 -6.48 -4.80
CA ILE A 107 -3.65 -7.51 -3.75
C ILE A 107 -4.18 -8.82 -4.34
N ALA A 108 -5.18 -8.77 -5.23
CA ALA A 108 -5.74 -9.95 -5.88
C ALA A 108 -4.68 -10.72 -6.68
N LEU A 109 -3.80 -10.02 -7.40
CA LEU A 109 -2.69 -10.63 -8.15
C LEU A 109 -1.64 -11.27 -7.23
N LEU A 110 -1.39 -10.69 -6.06
CA LEU A 110 -0.42 -11.21 -5.08
C LEU A 110 -1.00 -12.32 -4.19
N ARG A 111 -2.32 -12.42 -4.10
CA ARG A 111 -3.07 -13.20 -3.11
C ARG A 111 -2.57 -14.62 -2.95
N GLU A 112 -2.44 -15.36 -4.06
CA GLU A 112 -1.99 -16.74 -4.01
C GLU A 112 -0.59 -16.86 -3.40
N LYS A 113 0.35 -16.02 -3.85
CA LYS A 113 1.74 -16.01 -3.35
C LYS A 113 1.81 -15.69 -1.86
N LEU A 114 0.99 -14.75 -1.38
CA LEU A 114 0.90 -14.38 0.04
C LEU A 114 0.35 -15.54 0.90
N LEU A 115 -0.70 -16.21 0.43
CA LEU A 115 -1.30 -17.33 1.14
C LEU A 115 -0.40 -18.58 1.14
N GLN A 116 0.29 -18.84 0.02
CA GLN A 116 1.31 -19.88 -0.04
C GLN A 116 2.45 -19.60 0.94
N PHE A 117 2.94 -18.35 1.02
CA PHE A 117 3.92 -17.97 2.03
C PHE A 117 3.40 -18.24 3.45
N ALA A 118 2.18 -17.81 3.77
CA ALA A 118 1.59 -18.05 5.08
C ALA A 118 1.50 -19.56 5.43
N ALA A 119 1.11 -20.39 4.47
CA ALA A 119 1.01 -21.84 4.66
C ALA A 119 2.36 -22.51 4.98
N HIS A 120 3.47 -21.98 4.46
CA HIS A 120 4.83 -22.48 4.70
C HIS A 120 5.50 -21.89 5.96
N ASN A 121 4.85 -20.93 6.64
CA ASN A 121 5.41 -20.24 7.82
C ASN A 121 4.44 -20.35 9.03
N PRO A 122 4.15 -21.57 9.52
CA PRO A 122 3.16 -21.81 10.58
C PRO A 122 3.54 -21.17 11.92
N GLU A 123 4.79 -20.83 12.16
CA GLU A 123 5.23 -20.10 13.35
C GLU A 123 4.71 -18.65 13.38
N ARG A 124 4.38 -18.06 12.22
CA ARG A 124 3.86 -16.69 12.10
C ARG A 124 2.37 -16.60 11.76
N PHE A 125 1.78 -17.71 11.31
CA PHE A 125 0.40 -17.77 10.83
C PHE A 125 -0.40 -18.96 11.37
N GLY A 126 0.21 -19.87 12.13
CA GLY A 126 -0.41 -21.12 12.57
C GLY A 126 -1.37 -20.99 13.76
N SER A 127 -1.65 -22.12 14.41
CA SER A 127 -2.70 -22.26 15.43
C SER A 127 -2.54 -21.37 16.67
N ALA A 128 -1.32 -20.91 16.96
CA ALA A 128 -1.05 -20.00 18.07
C ALA A 128 -1.40 -18.52 17.75
N THR A 129 -1.75 -18.20 16.51
CA THR A 129 -2.09 -16.85 16.09
C THR A 129 -3.60 -16.60 16.17
N LEU A 130 -4.02 -15.33 16.08
CA LEU A 130 -5.44 -14.96 16.07
C LEU A 130 -6.21 -15.49 14.83
N ALA A 131 -5.50 -15.80 13.74
CA ALA A 131 -6.09 -16.48 12.59
C ALA A 131 -6.15 -18.01 12.75
N GLY A 132 -5.51 -18.58 13.78
CA GLY A 132 -5.58 -20.01 14.11
C GLY A 132 -5.06 -20.96 13.03
N GLY A 133 -4.22 -20.51 12.10
CA GLY A 133 -3.82 -21.31 10.94
C GLY A 133 -4.85 -21.36 9.81
N ASP A 134 -5.97 -20.65 9.93
CA ASP A 134 -7.01 -20.64 8.89
C ASP A 134 -6.66 -19.66 7.77
N LEU A 135 -6.17 -20.21 6.66
CA LEU A 135 -5.87 -19.46 5.45
C LEU A 135 -7.10 -18.74 4.86
N ARG A 136 -8.33 -19.19 5.13
CA ARG A 136 -9.55 -18.52 4.69
C ARG A 136 -9.75 -17.19 5.40
N LEU A 137 -9.37 -17.11 6.68
CA LEU A 137 -9.41 -15.87 7.43
C LEU A 137 -8.34 -14.89 6.92
N LEU A 138 -7.13 -15.37 6.66
CA LEU A 138 -6.07 -14.53 6.07
C LEU A 138 -6.49 -13.98 4.70
N ALA A 139 -7.05 -14.84 3.86
CA ALA A 139 -7.58 -14.46 2.55
C ALA A 139 -8.65 -13.38 2.67
N ARG A 140 -9.57 -13.53 3.62
CA ARG A 140 -10.60 -12.53 3.90
C ARG A 140 -10.03 -11.18 4.34
N SER A 141 -9.01 -11.19 5.20
CA SER A 141 -8.31 -9.96 5.59
C SER A 141 -7.69 -9.27 4.37
N LEU A 142 -7.14 -10.02 3.41
CA LEU A 142 -6.58 -9.47 2.16
C LEU A 142 -7.65 -8.97 1.18
N ASP A 143 -8.79 -9.67 1.09
CA ASP A 143 -9.87 -9.39 0.14
C ASP A 143 -10.81 -8.24 0.61
N ALA A 144 -10.62 -7.73 1.83
CA ALA A 144 -11.48 -6.73 2.46
C ALA A 144 -11.21 -5.29 1.99
N ALA A 145 -12.20 -4.40 2.17
CA ALA A 145 -12.21 -3.07 1.57
C ALA A 145 -11.10 -2.14 2.10
N SER A 146 -10.70 -2.28 3.37
CA SER A 146 -9.63 -1.46 3.96
C SER A 146 -8.23 -2.05 3.82
N ALA A 147 -8.09 -3.18 3.10
CA ALA A 147 -6.79 -3.72 2.74
C ALA A 147 -6.02 -2.74 1.86
N LYS A 148 -4.69 -2.72 1.99
CA LYS A 148 -3.83 -1.76 1.30
C LYS A 148 -2.49 -2.32 0.86
N VAL A 149 -2.01 -1.77 -0.24
CA VAL A 149 -0.61 -1.83 -0.68
C VAL A 149 0.01 -0.47 -0.44
N TRP A 150 1.19 -0.43 0.15
CA TRP A 150 1.89 0.82 0.39
C TRP A 150 3.39 0.64 0.27
N ALA A 151 4.11 1.73 0.06
CA ALA A 151 5.57 1.70 0.13
C ALA A 151 6.01 1.21 1.52
N TYR A 152 7.09 0.43 1.57
CA TYR A 152 7.66 0.02 2.83
C TYR A 152 8.16 1.24 3.61
N GLU A 153 7.60 1.44 4.79
CA GLU A 153 7.94 2.52 5.71
C GLU A 153 8.90 1.94 6.75
N GLU A 154 10.21 2.14 6.58
CA GLU A 154 11.12 1.94 7.71
C GLU A 154 10.70 2.85 8.88
N LYS A 155 11.14 2.51 10.10
CA LYS A 155 10.81 3.24 11.34
C LYS A 155 11.24 4.71 11.38
N SER A 156 11.84 5.25 10.32
CA SER A 156 12.18 6.68 10.22
C SER A 156 11.75 7.26 8.87
N GLN A 157 10.43 7.52 8.73
CA GLN A 157 9.92 8.33 7.63
C GLN A 157 10.55 9.72 7.69
N ARG A 158 11.35 10.04 6.69
CA ARG A 158 11.86 11.40 6.46
C ARG A 158 10.95 12.06 5.43
N PHE A 159 9.83 12.61 5.88
CA PHE A 159 8.88 13.33 5.02
C PHE A 159 9.48 14.59 4.39
N ASP A 160 10.58 15.08 4.96
CA ASP A 160 11.38 16.19 4.44
C ASP A 160 12.42 15.76 3.40
N ALA A 161 12.63 14.45 3.19
CA ALA A 161 13.63 13.94 2.26
C ALA A 161 13.40 14.42 0.83
N ARG A 162 14.51 14.60 0.12
CA ARG A 162 14.54 14.82 -1.33
C ARG A 162 14.96 13.53 -2.04
N PRO A 163 14.55 13.32 -3.30
CA PRO A 163 13.72 14.21 -4.13
C PRO A 163 12.23 14.18 -3.74
N ARG A 164 11.48 15.21 -4.13
CA ARG A 164 10.04 15.34 -3.82
C ARG A 164 9.19 15.24 -5.08
N LEU A 165 8.08 14.51 -4.96
CA LEU A 165 7.03 14.54 -5.96
C LEU A 165 6.30 15.88 -5.91
N ILE A 166 6.03 16.47 -7.07
CA ILE A 166 5.26 17.71 -7.18
C ILE A 166 3.92 17.40 -7.85
N VAL A 167 2.83 17.51 -7.08
CA VAL A 167 1.46 17.36 -7.57
C VAL A 167 0.70 18.65 -7.28
N LYS A 168 0.38 19.40 -8.33
CA LYS A 168 -0.12 20.78 -8.20
C LYS A 168 -1.42 20.87 -7.41
N ARG A 169 -2.37 19.98 -7.64
CA ARG A 169 -3.63 19.93 -6.88
C ARG A 169 -3.39 19.68 -5.39
N TRP A 170 -2.55 18.71 -5.04
CA TRP A 170 -2.23 18.42 -3.64
C TRP A 170 -1.47 19.56 -2.98
N ALA A 171 -0.55 20.20 -3.72
CA ALA A 171 0.14 21.40 -3.24
C ALA A 171 -0.82 22.54 -2.89
N ASN A 172 -1.88 22.73 -3.67
CA ASN A 172 -2.89 23.76 -3.42
C ASN A 172 -3.79 23.42 -2.22
N GLN A 173 -4.06 22.13 -1.97
CA GLN A 173 -4.95 21.69 -0.89
C GLN A 173 -4.23 21.48 0.45
N SER A 174 -2.94 21.12 0.43
CA SER A 174 -2.12 20.87 1.62
C SER A 174 -0.67 21.31 1.40
N PRO A 175 -0.34 22.61 1.49
CA PRO A 175 0.99 23.13 1.10
C PRO A 175 2.18 22.50 1.83
N SER A 176 1.97 22.05 3.07
CA SER A 176 2.98 21.44 3.96
C SER A 176 2.80 19.93 4.15
N GLY A 177 1.94 19.27 3.36
CA GLY A 177 1.59 17.88 3.56
C GLY A 177 2.66 16.88 3.11
N ASP A 178 2.59 15.67 3.69
CA ASP A 178 3.50 14.55 3.45
C ASP A 178 3.38 13.95 2.05
N TRP A 179 2.44 14.44 1.22
CA TRP A 179 2.28 14.02 -0.18
C TRP A 179 3.53 14.26 -1.03
N ARG A 180 4.45 15.12 -0.60
CA ARG A 180 5.71 15.32 -1.32
C ARG A 180 6.65 14.12 -1.23
N TRP A 181 6.44 13.25 -0.24
CA TRP A 181 7.24 12.07 -0.03
C TRP A 181 7.13 11.13 -1.24
N ALA A 182 8.29 10.72 -1.75
CA ALA A 182 8.42 9.84 -2.90
C ALA A 182 9.31 8.65 -2.51
N PRO A 183 8.73 7.64 -1.83
CA PRO A 183 9.50 6.48 -1.39
C PRO A 183 10.22 5.82 -2.55
N SER A 184 11.43 5.34 -2.27
CA SER A 184 12.25 4.57 -3.21
C SER A 184 12.67 3.26 -2.57
N GLY A 185 12.91 2.26 -3.40
CA GLY A 185 13.41 0.96 -2.96
C GLY A 185 12.41 -0.16 -3.23
N PRO A 186 12.87 -1.42 -3.20
CA PRO A 186 12.16 -2.53 -3.81
C PRO A 186 11.08 -3.15 -2.91
N LEU A 187 10.83 -2.56 -1.73
CA LEU A 187 9.96 -3.15 -0.72
C LEU A 187 8.58 -2.49 -0.71
N LEU A 188 7.55 -3.33 -0.66
CA LEU A 188 6.15 -2.92 -0.51
C LEU A 188 5.50 -3.69 0.65
N ASP A 189 4.71 -2.99 1.44
CA ASP A 189 3.87 -3.57 2.47
C ASP A 189 2.47 -3.89 1.92
N ILE A 190 2.00 -5.12 2.18
CA ILE A 190 0.64 -5.56 1.93
C ILE A 190 -0.03 -5.78 3.27
N LYS A 191 -1.01 -4.95 3.61
CA LYS A 191 -1.72 -4.99 4.90
C LYS A 191 -3.19 -5.26 4.62
N GLY A 192 -3.69 -6.39 5.07
CA GLY A 192 -5.12 -6.69 5.06
C GLY A 192 -5.91 -5.77 6.00
N ALA A 193 -7.23 -5.88 5.93
CA ALA A 193 -8.14 -5.25 6.88
C ALA A 193 -8.06 -5.90 8.26
N PHE A 194 -8.34 -5.10 9.29
CA PHE A 194 -8.49 -5.64 10.64
C PHE A 194 -9.84 -6.35 10.77
N TYR A 195 -9.84 -7.50 11.44
CA TYR A 195 -11.01 -8.28 11.79
C TYR A 195 -11.10 -8.45 13.30
N THR A 196 -12.31 -8.24 13.84
CA THR A 196 -12.66 -8.50 15.24
C THR A 196 -12.93 -9.99 15.46
N PRO A 197 -13.02 -10.46 16.73
CA PRO A 197 -13.33 -11.86 17.04
C PRO A 197 -14.69 -12.35 16.54
N ASP A 198 -15.64 -11.43 16.34
CA ASP A 198 -16.96 -11.71 15.74
C ASP A 198 -16.93 -11.63 14.20
N ASP A 199 -15.73 -11.68 13.61
CA ASP A 199 -15.51 -11.82 12.17
C ASP A 199 -16.08 -10.64 11.36
N ARG A 200 -15.96 -9.43 11.92
CA ARG A 200 -16.35 -8.18 11.27
C ARG A 200 -15.11 -7.35 10.92
N GLU A 201 -15.15 -6.75 9.74
CA GLU A 201 -14.14 -5.78 9.36
C GLU A 201 -14.19 -4.58 10.31
N PHE A 202 -13.04 -4.22 10.86
CA PHE A 202 -12.85 -3.08 11.73
C PHE A 202 -11.99 -2.03 11.06
N VAL A 203 -12.54 -0.84 10.86
CA VAL A 203 -11.82 0.32 10.34
C VAL A 203 -11.68 1.35 11.45
N LEU A 204 -10.43 1.65 11.80
CA LEU A 204 -10.08 2.71 12.74
C LEU A 204 -10.79 4.02 12.35
N PRO A 205 -11.43 4.74 13.30
CA PRO A 205 -12.22 5.93 12.99
C PRO A 205 -11.49 6.95 12.11
N GLU A 206 -10.23 7.24 12.42
CA GLU A 206 -9.38 8.19 11.70
C GLU A 206 -8.95 7.71 10.31
N LYS A 207 -9.20 6.43 9.98
CA LYS A 207 -8.86 5.81 8.70
C LYS A 207 -10.08 5.52 7.81
N ARG A 208 -11.30 5.82 8.26
CA ARG A 208 -12.53 5.64 7.47
C ARG A 208 -12.57 6.50 6.21
N GLU A 209 -12.05 7.73 6.29
CA GLU A 209 -11.97 8.65 5.17
C GLU A 209 -10.62 8.56 4.43
N ARG A 210 -9.83 7.50 4.66
CA ARG A 210 -8.46 7.38 4.12
C ARG A 210 -8.41 7.60 2.61
N ALA A 211 -9.22 6.87 1.84
CA ALA A 211 -9.22 6.96 0.38
C ALA A 211 -9.53 8.38 -0.11
N ARG A 212 -10.50 9.04 0.54
CA ARG A 212 -10.85 10.44 0.29
C ARG A 212 -9.69 11.38 0.64
N SER A 213 -9.03 11.18 1.78
CA SER A 213 -7.87 11.98 2.20
C SER A 213 -6.70 11.82 1.22
N ILE A 214 -6.40 10.61 0.74
CA ILE A 214 -5.33 10.42 -0.26
C ILE A 214 -5.73 11.09 -1.58
N HIS A 215 -6.99 10.99 -2.00
CA HIS A 215 -7.45 11.67 -3.22
C HIS A 215 -7.27 13.19 -3.15
N LEU A 216 -7.69 13.81 -2.05
CA LEU A 216 -7.67 15.25 -1.85
C LEU A 216 -6.26 15.78 -1.56
N TYR A 217 -5.51 15.09 -0.70
CA TYR A 217 -4.28 15.61 -0.12
C TYR A 217 -3.03 14.83 -0.51
N GLY A 218 -3.16 13.62 -1.06
CA GLY A 218 -2.05 12.76 -1.45
C GLY A 218 -1.45 11.90 -0.33
N PHE A 219 -2.05 11.92 0.87
CA PHE A 219 -1.63 11.17 2.07
C PHE A 219 -2.81 10.95 3.06
N SER A 220 -2.63 10.10 4.10
CA SER A 220 -3.65 9.78 5.12
C SER A 220 -3.12 9.30 6.47
#